data_AF-A0AAN7GA89-F1
#
_entry.id   AF-A0AAN7GA89-F1
#
_cell.length_a   1.000
_cell.length_b   1.000
_cell.length_c   1.000
_cell.angle_alpha   90.00
_cell.angle_beta   90.00
_cell.angle_gamma   90.00
#
_symmetry.space_group_name_H-M   'P 1'
#
loop_
_entity.id
_entity.type
_entity.pdbx_description
1 polymer ?
#
loop_
_entity_poly.entity_id
_entity_poly.type
_entity_poly.pdbx_seq_one_letter_code
_entity_poly.pdbx_strand_id
1 'polypeptide(L)'
;MSTLFSLSLSSPYQTFLSPRTRQALHHKKKRRGGLLLVTSSVSWDFLDSDPPLPPAVQTFWKWMADEGVISPSTCPLKPSFVPEGLGLVARRDIAEGEFILKVPRRLWINPDTVAASEIGYLCANLKPWAQVALFLARERLRPSSSWRFYIDILPQKTNSTIYWWVHSSTYYAVTSHHLGFQ
;
A
#
# COMPACT_ATOMS: atom_id res chain seq x y z
N MET A 1 47.98 35.37 -0.75
CA MET A 1 49.10 34.87 -1.56
C MET A 1 49.06 33.35 -1.49
N SER A 2 48.97 32.51 -2.51
CA SER A 2 48.79 32.61 -3.97
C SER A 2 48.51 31.16 -4.43
N THR A 3 47.59 30.98 -5.40
CA THR A 3 47.62 30.00 -6.52
C THR A 3 47.83 28.50 -6.20
N LEU A 4 46.81 27.65 -6.44
CA LEU A 4 46.52 26.98 -7.73
C LEU A 4 47.72 26.22 -8.33
N PHE A 5 47.65 24.89 -8.32
CA PHE A 5 48.38 24.05 -9.27
C PHE A 5 47.39 23.38 -10.22
N SER A 6 47.52 23.73 -11.49
CA SER A 6 46.91 23.08 -12.64
C SER A 6 48.01 22.42 -13.48
N LEU A 7 47.53 21.55 -14.40
CA LEU A 7 48.17 21.04 -15.63
C LEU A 7 48.92 19.71 -15.45
N SER A 8 48.34 18.60 -15.91
CA SER A 8 48.18 18.16 -17.32
C SER A 8 49.41 17.38 -17.80
N LEU A 9 49.22 16.09 -18.07
CA LEU A 9 50.11 15.32 -18.93
C LEU A 9 49.31 14.73 -20.11
N SER A 10 49.81 15.11 -21.29
CA SER A 10 49.49 14.73 -22.66
C SER A 10 49.63 13.23 -22.94
N SER A 11 48.66 12.57 -23.62
CA SER A 11 48.62 12.29 -25.09
C SER A 11 49.34 10.98 -25.48
N PRO A 12 49.21 10.40 -26.70
CA PRO A 12 48.04 10.12 -27.54
C PRO A 12 47.99 8.63 -27.98
N TYR A 13 46.81 8.09 -28.32
CA TYR A 13 46.68 7.15 -29.44
C TYR A 13 45.26 7.27 -30.02
N GLN A 14 45.14 8.05 -31.10
CA GLN A 14 44.11 7.83 -32.13
C GLN A 14 44.78 6.95 -33.20
N THR A 15 44.10 6.01 -33.87
CA THR A 15 43.23 6.37 -35.00
C THR A 15 42.52 5.14 -35.58
N PHE A 16 41.29 5.40 -36.04
CA PHE A 16 40.66 4.93 -37.29
C PHE A 16 40.35 3.43 -37.51
N LEU A 17 39.06 3.10 -37.72
CA LEU A 17 38.47 3.00 -39.06
C LEU A 17 36.96 2.60 -38.98
N SER A 18 36.12 3.57 -39.37
CA SER A 18 34.91 3.52 -40.19
C SER A 18 33.73 2.55 -39.94
N PRO A 19 32.48 3.03 -40.16
CA PRO A 19 31.23 2.28 -40.02
C PRO A 19 30.88 1.50 -41.29
N ARG A 20 30.33 0.29 -41.16
CA ARG A 20 29.77 -0.47 -42.27
C ARG A 20 28.25 -0.51 -42.22
N THR A 21 27.65 0.35 -43.05
CA THR A 21 26.29 0.25 -43.57
C THR A 21 26.05 -1.10 -44.25
N ARG A 22 24.93 -1.75 -43.95
CA ARG A 22 24.17 -2.70 -44.81
C ARG A 22 22.81 -2.91 -44.16
N GLN A 23 21.77 -2.24 -44.64
CA GLN A 23 20.87 -2.62 -45.75
C GLN A 23 19.52 -3.09 -45.20
N ALA A 24 18.50 -2.31 -45.54
CA ALA A 24 17.10 -2.57 -45.30
C ALA A 24 16.61 -3.79 -46.09
N LEU A 25 15.83 -4.64 -45.43
CA LEU A 25 14.95 -5.61 -46.09
C LEU A 25 13.51 -5.22 -45.79
N HIS A 26 12.92 -4.52 -46.77
CA HIS A 26 11.48 -4.36 -46.90
C HIS A 26 10.83 -5.72 -47.16
N HIS A 27 10.10 -6.24 -46.18
CA HIS A 27 9.11 -7.28 -46.44
C HIS A 27 7.70 -6.68 -46.32
N LYS A 28 7.12 -6.31 -47.47
CA LYS A 28 5.69 -6.03 -47.59
C LYS A 28 4.92 -7.34 -47.36
N LYS A 29 4.22 -7.47 -46.24
CA LYS A 29 3.24 -8.55 -46.03
C LYS A 29 1.83 -8.05 -46.34
N LYS A 30 1.23 -8.76 -47.29
CA LYS A 30 -0.05 -8.56 -47.98
C LYS A 30 -1.25 -8.67 -47.02
N ARG A 31 -2.10 -7.64 -47.00
CA ARG A 31 -3.47 -7.69 -46.44
C ARG A 31 -4.36 -8.58 -47.31
N ARG A 32 -5.03 -9.56 -46.73
CA ARG A 32 -6.27 -10.18 -47.25
C ARG A 32 -7.08 -10.79 -46.10
N GLY A 33 -8.39 -10.49 -46.08
CA GLY A 33 -9.49 -11.26 -45.46
C GLY A 33 -9.41 -11.36 -43.93
N GLY A 34 -10.32 -10.78 -43.15
CA GLY A 34 -11.76 -10.99 -43.29
C GLY A 34 -12.16 -12.29 -42.61
N LEU A 35 -12.07 -12.33 -41.28
CA LEU A 35 -12.87 -13.22 -40.44
C LEU A 35 -13.19 -12.41 -39.17
N LEU A 36 -14.41 -11.88 -39.11
CA LEU A 36 -14.95 -11.27 -37.90
C LEU A 36 -15.24 -12.41 -36.92
N LEU A 37 -14.24 -12.76 -36.10
CA LEU A 37 -14.55 -13.37 -34.81
C LEU A 37 -15.25 -12.29 -34.01
N VAL A 38 -16.57 -12.42 -33.86
CA VAL A 38 -17.34 -11.73 -32.82
C VAL A 38 -16.84 -12.30 -31.50
N THR A 39 -15.67 -11.83 -31.06
CA THR A 39 -15.32 -11.90 -29.66
C THR A 39 -16.30 -10.96 -29.00
N SER A 40 -17.18 -11.49 -28.16
CA SER A 40 -17.95 -10.70 -27.22
C SER A 40 -16.96 -9.90 -26.39
N SER A 41 -16.62 -8.71 -26.86
CA SER A 41 -15.97 -7.69 -26.08
C SER A 41 -16.99 -7.35 -25.02
N VAL A 42 -16.86 -8.00 -23.87
CA VAL A 42 -17.48 -7.51 -22.65
C VAL A 42 -16.83 -6.16 -22.45
N SER A 43 -17.50 -5.13 -22.97
CA SER A 43 -17.11 -3.75 -22.82
C SER A 43 -17.16 -3.47 -21.32
N TRP A 44 -15.98 -3.45 -20.71
CA TRP A 44 -15.79 -2.98 -19.33
C TRP A 44 -15.90 -1.46 -19.25
N ASP A 45 -16.45 -0.79 -20.28
CA ASP A 45 -16.50 0.67 -20.41
C ASP A 45 -17.55 1.33 -19.50
N PHE A 46 -18.02 0.65 -18.44
CA PHE A 46 -19.07 1.14 -17.54
C PHE A 46 -18.73 1.13 -16.05
N LEU A 47 -17.46 0.99 -15.66
CA LEU A 47 -17.06 1.00 -14.25
C LEU A 47 -15.79 1.84 -13.99
N ASP A 48 -15.60 2.94 -14.70
CA ASP A 48 -14.35 3.72 -14.64
C ASP A 48 -14.37 4.85 -13.60
N SER A 49 -15.20 4.71 -12.57
CA SER A 49 -15.17 5.59 -11.41
C SER A 49 -15.22 4.75 -10.15
N ASP A 50 -14.07 4.66 -9.48
CA ASP A 50 -13.98 4.14 -8.12
C ASP A 50 -15.14 4.75 -7.30
N PRO A 51 -15.92 3.95 -6.57
CA PRO A 51 -16.98 4.49 -5.74
C PRO A 51 -16.38 5.51 -4.76
N PRO A 52 -17.10 6.59 -4.43
CA PRO A 52 -16.56 7.64 -3.59
C PRO A 52 -16.18 7.08 -2.22
N LEU A 53 -14.95 7.37 -1.79
CA LEU A 53 -14.46 6.94 -0.49
C LEU A 53 -15.29 7.53 0.65
N PRO A 54 -15.53 6.78 1.73
CA PRO A 54 -16.21 7.30 2.92
C PRO A 54 -15.53 8.57 3.45
N PRO A 55 -16.28 9.54 4.00
CA PRO A 55 -15.72 10.78 4.54
C PRO A 55 -14.61 10.54 5.57
N ALA A 56 -14.76 9.51 6.42
CA ALA A 56 -13.75 9.14 7.41
C ALA A 56 -12.38 8.78 6.78
N VAL A 57 -12.38 8.12 5.61
CA VAL A 57 -11.15 7.79 4.88
C VAL A 57 -10.50 9.04 4.31
N GLN A 58 -11.29 9.98 3.81
CA GLN A 58 -10.78 11.27 3.31
C GLN A 58 -10.20 12.10 4.44
N THR A 59 -10.86 12.14 5.60
CA THR A 59 -10.36 12.81 6.81
C THR A 59 -9.07 12.16 7.30
N PHE A 60 -8.99 10.83 7.35
CA PHE A 60 -7.77 10.10 7.68
C PHE A 60 -6.62 10.42 6.71
N TRP A 61 -6.90 10.44 5.40
CA TRP A 61 -5.89 10.75 4.40
C TRP A 61 -5.37 12.18 4.54
N LYS A 62 -6.26 13.14 4.83
CA LYS A 62 -5.85 14.51 5.13
C LYS A 62 -5.01 14.60 6.42
N TRP A 63 -5.43 13.92 7.48
CA TRP A 63 -4.67 13.85 8.72
C TRP A 63 -3.26 13.31 8.50
N MET A 64 -3.09 12.26 7.69
CA MET A 64 -1.78 11.74 7.31
C MET A 64 -0.91 12.78 6.58
N ALA A 65 -1.52 13.68 5.79
CA ALA A 65 -0.81 14.78 5.14
C ALA A 65 -0.37 15.83 6.16
N ASP A 66 -1.28 16.21 7.06
CA ASP A 66 -1.02 17.19 8.12
C ASP A 66 0.08 16.70 9.09
N GLU A 67 0.15 15.39 9.34
CA GLU A 67 1.18 14.76 10.15
C GLU A 67 2.54 14.57 9.41
N GLY A 68 2.62 14.98 8.14
CA GLY A 68 3.81 14.89 7.31
C GLY A 68 4.14 13.48 6.81
N VAL A 69 3.18 12.55 6.87
CA VAL A 69 3.34 11.16 6.42
C VAL A 69 3.23 11.05 4.90
N ILE A 70 2.31 11.81 4.31
CA ILE A 70 2.11 11.89 2.87
C ILE A 70 2.29 13.33 2.39
N SER A 71 2.85 13.48 1.19
CA SER A 71 2.78 14.74 0.45
C SER A 71 1.65 14.64 -0.57
N PRO A 72 0.58 15.45 -0.49
CA PRO A 72 -0.60 15.32 -1.36
C PRO A 72 -0.28 15.32 -2.87
N SER A 73 0.75 16.06 -3.27
CA SER A 73 1.21 16.21 -4.65
C SER A 73 2.16 15.11 -5.14
N THR A 74 2.92 14.49 -4.23
CA THR A 74 4.06 13.62 -4.59
C THR A 74 3.86 12.17 -4.16
N CYS A 75 2.91 11.90 -3.25
CA CYS A 75 2.63 10.57 -2.77
C CYS A 75 2.21 9.66 -3.94
N PRO A 76 2.91 8.54 -4.19
CA PRO A 76 2.60 7.65 -5.29
C PRO A 76 1.36 6.80 -5.03
N LEU A 77 0.69 6.93 -3.87
CA LEU A 77 -0.45 6.12 -3.48
C LEU A 77 -1.73 6.96 -3.36
N LYS A 78 -2.87 6.33 -3.60
CA LYS A 78 -4.20 6.78 -3.15
C LYS A 78 -4.90 5.69 -2.36
N PRO A 79 -5.73 6.03 -1.36
CA PRO A 79 -6.72 5.09 -0.85
C PRO A 79 -7.71 4.72 -1.96
N SER A 80 -8.11 3.45 -2.04
CA SER A 80 -9.21 2.98 -2.89
C SER A 80 -9.84 1.71 -2.31
N PHE A 81 -11.01 1.34 -2.82
CA PHE A 81 -11.57 0.02 -2.57
C PHE A 81 -10.88 -1.04 -3.42
N VAL A 82 -10.56 -2.16 -2.81
CA VAL A 82 -9.99 -3.37 -3.41
C VAL A 82 -10.83 -4.58 -2.96
N PRO A 83 -10.70 -5.76 -3.58
CA PRO A 83 -11.46 -6.95 -3.19
C PRO A 83 -11.34 -7.30 -1.69
N GLU A 84 -10.20 -6.97 -1.07
CA GLU A 84 -9.90 -7.20 0.34
C GLU A 84 -10.47 -6.12 1.28
N GLY A 85 -11.09 -5.06 0.75
CA GLY A 85 -11.66 -3.95 1.52
C GLY A 85 -11.03 -2.60 1.15
N LEU A 86 -10.58 -1.83 2.15
CA LEU A 86 -9.86 -0.57 1.90
C LEU A 86 -8.37 -0.87 1.69
N GLY A 87 -7.83 -0.40 0.56
CA GLY A 87 -6.44 -0.61 0.18
C GLY A 87 -5.77 0.66 -0.35
N LEU A 88 -4.51 0.50 -0.75
CA LEU A 88 -3.71 1.55 -1.40
C LEU A 88 -3.47 1.15 -2.86
N VAL A 89 -3.77 2.05 -3.77
CA VAL A 89 -3.57 1.88 -5.21
C VAL A 89 -2.52 2.88 -5.68
N ALA A 90 -1.61 2.41 -6.53
CA ALA A 90 -0.57 3.26 -7.10
C ALA A 90 -1.17 4.29 -8.07
N ARG A 91 -0.70 5.54 -8.01
CA ARG A 91 -1.04 6.64 -8.92
C ARG A 91 -0.11 6.73 -10.13
N ARG A 92 1.02 6.04 -10.04
CA ARG A 92 2.07 5.93 -11.06
C ARG A 92 2.79 4.60 -10.86
N ASP A 93 3.62 4.24 -11.81
CA ASP A 93 4.51 3.10 -11.68
C ASP A 93 5.45 3.30 -10.47
N ILE A 94 5.61 2.22 -9.69
CA ILE A 94 6.47 2.16 -8.51
C ILE A 94 7.53 1.10 -8.79
N ALA A 95 8.81 1.48 -8.72
CA ALA A 95 9.90 0.56 -8.94
C ALA A 95 10.07 -0.42 -7.76
N GLU A 96 10.64 -1.58 -8.03
CA GLU A 96 11.00 -2.51 -6.96
C GLU A 96 12.02 -1.86 -6.00
N GLY A 97 11.78 -1.99 -4.69
CA GLY A 97 12.59 -1.36 -3.65
C GLY A 97 12.40 0.16 -3.51
N GLU A 98 11.49 0.78 -4.28
CA GLU A 98 11.19 2.19 -4.14
C GLU A 98 10.56 2.48 -2.77
N PHE A 99 11.00 3.57 -2.15
CA PHE A 99 10.46 4.01 -0.88
C PHE A 99 9.07 4.64 -1.05
N ILE A 100 8.03 3.99 -0.54
CA ILE A 100 6.65 4.40 -0.78
C ILE A 100 6.08 5.31 0.33
N LEU A 101 6.37 5.01 1.60
CA LEU A 101 5.79 5.71 2.74
C LEU A 101 6.65 5.60 4.00
N LYS A 102 6.74 6.68 4.80
CA LYS A 102 7.34 6.67 6.15
C LYS A 102 6.32 7.04 7.21
N VAL A 103 6.09 6.17 8.20
CA VAL A 103 5.28 6.52 9.37
C VAL A 103 6.19 6.94 10.54
N PRO A 104 6.13 8.21 11.02
CA PRO A 104 6.88 8.67 12.18
C PRO A 104 6.59 7.84 13.43
N ARG A 105 7.59 7.59 14.28
CA ARG A 105 7.43 6.80 15.51
C ARG A 105 6.40 7.36 16.50
N ARG A 106 6.21 8.69 16.51
CA ARG A 106 5.16 9.34 17.32
C ARG A 106 3.74 8.88 16.94
N LEU A 107 3.58 8.32 15.73
CA LEU A 107 2.34 7.73 15.22
C LEU A 107 2.30 6.21 15.38
N TRP A 108 3.13 5.62 16.25
CA TRP A 108 3.02 4.21 16.59
C TRP A 108 2.06 3.95 17.75
N ILE A 109 1.36 2.83 17.67
CA ILE A 109 0.60 2.26 18.77
C ILE A 109 1.31 0.98 19.19
N ASN A 110 2.13 1.07 20.24
CA ASN A 110 2.90 -0.03 20.81
C ASN A 110 2.88 0.06 22.35
N PRO A 111 3.46 -0.91 23.09
CA PRO A 111 3.50 -0.87 24.55
C PRO A 111 4.14 0.41 25.12
N ASP A 112 5.15 0.98 24.45
CA ASP A 112 5.78 2.23 24.88
C ASP A 112 4.79 3.41 24.83
N THR A 113 3.98 3.49 23.76
CA THR A 113 2.89 4.47 23.63
C THR A 113 1.86 4.29 24.74
N VAL A 114 1.54 3.05 25.14
CA VAL A 114 0.62 2.79 26.25
C VAL A 114 1.23 3.21 27.59
N ALA A 115 2.50 2.88 27.83
CA ALA A 115 3.22 3.24 29.04
C ALA A 115 3.33 4.75 29.24
N ALA A 116 3.48 5.52 28.15
CA ALA A 116 3.49 6.98 28.16
C ALA A 116 2.10 7.63 28.26
N SER A 117 1.02 6.83 28.21
CA SER A 117 -0.35 7.32 28.29
C SER A 117 -0.87 7.39 29.75
N GLU A 118 -2.01 8.05 29.94
CA GLU A 118 -2.68 8.14 31.24
C GLU A 118 -2.99 6.77 31.89
N ILE A 119 -3.18 5.71 31.10
CA ILE A 119 -3.46 4.36 31.62
C ILE A 119 -2.21 3.49 31.76
N GLY A 120 -1.02 4.03 31.48
CA GLY A 120 0.23 3.26 31.48
C GLY A 120 0.46 2.52 32.80
N TYR A 121 0.22 3.19 33.92
CA TYR A 121 0.38 2.61 35.26
C TYR A 121 -0.61 1.46 35.54
N LEU A 122 -1.83 1.52 35.00
CA LEU A 122 -2.83 0.44 35.11
C LEU A 122 -2.45 -0.77 34.25
N CYS A 123 -1.70 -0.53 33.18
CA CYS A 123 -1.34 -1.53 32.18
C CYS A 123 -0.01 -2.24 32.48
N ALA A 124 0.77 -1.78 33.47
CA ALA A 124 2.15 -2.20 33.71
C ALA A 124 2.34 -3.72 33.86
N ASN A 125 1.38 -4.41 34.47
CA ASN A 125 1.44 -5.86 34.72
C ASN A 125 0.68 -6.70 33.67
N LEU A 126 0.13 -6.07 32.62
CA LEU A 126 -0.57 -6.78 31.56
C LEU A 126 0.42 -7.27 30.51
N LYS A 127 0.06 -8.36 29.82
CA LYS A 127 0.81 -8.81 28.63
C LYS A 127 0.82 -7.70 27.57
N PRO A 128 1.90 -7.51 26.80
CA PRO A 128 2.02 -6.40 25.85
C PRO A 128 0.84 -6.24 24.87
N TRP A 129 0.30 -7.34 24.35
CA TRP A 129 -0.86 -7.32 23.46
C TRP A 129 -2.15 -6.84 24.17
N ALA A 130 -2.30 -7.15 25.46
CA ALA A 130 -3.46 -6.74 26.25
C ALA A 130 -3.38 -5.25 26.61
N GLN A 131 -2.17 -4.71 26.84
CA GLN A 131 -1.94 -3.28 27.01
C GLN A 131 -2.42 -2.50 25.78
N VAL A 132 -2.00 -2.93 24.59
CA VAL A 132 -2.38 -2.31 23.31
C VAL A 132 -3.87 -2.43 23.05
N ALA A 133 -4.48 -3.59 23.31
CA ALA A 133 -5.93 -3.78 23.15
C ALA A 133 -6.74 -2.84 24.05
N LEU A 134 -6.35 -2.70 25.32
CA LEU A 134 -7.02 -1.79 26.26
C LEU A 134 -6.84 -0.32 25.86
N PHE A 135 -5.64 0.05 25.40
CA PHE A 135 -5.36 1.38 24.86
C PHE A 135 -6.25 1.71 23.66
N LEU A 136 -6.36 0.81 22.68
CA LEU A 136 -7.23 1.00 21.52
C LEU A 136 -8.71 1.13 21.91
N ALA A 137 -9.18 0.32 22.85
CA ALA A 137 -10.55 0.41 23.36
C ALA A 137 -10.83 1.75 24.04
N ARG A 138 -9.90 2.25 24.86
CA ARG A 138 -10.01 3.57 25.51
C ARG A 138 -9.99 4.70 24.49
N GLU A 139 -9.02 4.70 23.57
CA GLU A 139 -8.90 5.77 22.57
C GLU A 139 -10.12 5.81 21.63
N ARG A 140 -10.76 4.67 21.35
CA ARG A 140 -12.03 4.63 20.61
C ARG A 140 -13.17 5.37 21.33
N LEU A 141 -13.21 5.34 22.65
CA LEU A 141 -14.24 6.00 23.46
C LEU A 141 -13.95 7.50 23.69
N ARG A 142 -12.74 7.98 23.37
CA ARG A 142 -12.33 9.37 23.58
C ARG A 142 -12.52 10.19 22.30
N PRO A 143 -13.43 11.17 22.28
CA PRO A 143 -13.63 12.01 21.10
C PRO A 143 -12.41 12.91 20.79
N SER A 144 -11.62 13.26 21.81
CA SER A 144 -10.40 14.07 21.69
C SER A 144 -9.13 13.23 21.46
N SER A 145 -9.26 11.95 21.11
CA SER A 145 -8.11 11.09 20.81
C SER A 145 -7.34 11.60 19.59
N SER A 146 -6.01 11.70 19.70
CA SER A 146 -5.14 11.95 18.55
C SER A 146 -5.22 10.84 17.48
N TRP A 147 -5.69 9.65 17.86
CA TRP A 147 -5.82 8.49 16.98
C TRP A 147 -7.22 8.34 16.38
N ARG A 148 -8.13 9.28 16.65
CA ARG A 148 -9.54 9.19 16.24
C ARG A 148 -9.70 8.88 14.75
N PHE A 149 -8.94 9.60 13.91
CA PHE A 149 -8.99 9.45 12.45
C PHE A 149 -8.54 8.06 11.98
N TYR A 150 -7.55 7.46 12.66
CA TYR A 150 -7.13 6.09 12.39
C TYR A 150 -8.18 5.08 12.87
N ILE A 151 -8.69 5.23 14.09
CA ILE A 151 -9.67 4.31 14.68
C ILE A 151 -10.98 4.30 13.90
N ASP A 152 -11.37 5.45 13.31
CA ASP A 152 -12.61 5.58 12.54
C ASP A 152 -12.60 4.86 11.19
N ILE A 153 -11.42 4.59 10.63
CA ILE A 153 -11.30 3.83 9.39
C ILE A 153 -11.11 2.32 9.62
N LEU A 154 -10.93 1.89 10.88
CA LEU A 154 -10.75 0.48 11.17
C LEU A 154 -12.05 -0.30 10.90
N PRO A 155 -11.95 -1.48 10.25
CA PRO A 155 -13.11 -2.33 10.05
C PRO A 155 -13.65 -2.80 11.41
N GLN A 156 -14.96 -2.76 11.59
CA GLN A 156 -15.60 -3.19 12.85
C GLN A 156 -15.46 -4.70 13.08
N LYS A 157 -15.31 -5.47 11.99
CA LYS A 157 -15.15 -6.93 11.98
C LYS A 157 -14.22 -7.31 10.84
N THR A 158 -13.55 -8.43 11.00
CA THR A 158 -12.77 -9.07 9.94
C THR A 158 -13.36 -10.44 9.64
N ASN A 159 -12.88 -11.10 8.58
CA ASN A 159 -13.26 -12.48 8.27
C ASN A 159 -12.62 -13.53 9.21
N SER A 160 -12.03 -13.10 10.34
CA SER A 160 -11.48 -13.99 11.36
C SER A 160 -12.58 -14.80 12.05
N THR A 161 -12.24 -16.03 12.43
CA THR A 161 -13.16 -16.99 13.08
C THR A 161 -13.75 -16.47 14.38
N ILE A 162 -13.09 -15.54 15.06
CA ILE A 162 -13.59 -14.89 16.28
C ILE A 162 -14.90 -14.12 16.06
N TYR A 163 -15.19 -13.71 14.82
CA TYR A 163 -16.41 -12.98 14.45
C TYR A 163 -17.48 -13.90 13.83
N TRP A 164 -17.23 -15.20 13.70
CA TRP A 164 -18.17 -16.12 13.10
C TRP A 164 -19.27 -16.47 14.10
N TRP A 165 -20.52 -16.35 13.65
CA TRP A 165 -21.67 -16.77 14.44
C TRP A 165 -21.80 -18.29 14.43
N VAL A 166 -22.49 -18.83 15.44
CA VAL A 166 -22.70 -20.29 15.61
C VAL A 166 -23.33 -20.95 14.36
N HIS A 167 -24.17 -20.25 13.60
CA HIS A 167 -24.75 -20.78 12.36
C HIS A 167 -23.75 -20.96 11.19
N SER A 168 -22.59 -20.28 11.23
CA SER A 168 -21.48 -20.50 10.28
C SER A 168 -20.53 -21.61 10.75
N SER A 169 -20.60 -22.02 12.02
CA SER A 169 -19.67 -23.00 12.62
C SER A 169 -20.03 -24.45 12.29
N THR A 170 -21.29 -24.75 11.99
CA THR A 170 -21.72 -26.08 11.53
C THR A 170 -21.06 -26.47 10.20
N TYR A 171 -20.73 -25.51 9.33
CA TYR A 171 -20.05 -25.79 8.06
C TYR A 171 -18.59 -26.24 8.25
N TYR A 172 -17.92 -25.76 9.31
CA TYR A 172 -16.51 -26.10 9.60
C TYR A 172 -16.33 -27.24 10.61
N ALA A 173 -17.35 -27.56 11.41
CA ALA A 173 -17.31 -28.75 12.26
C ALA A 173 -17.21 -30.05 11.42
N VAL A 174 -17.73 -30.03 10.18
CA VAL A 174 -17.68 -31.17 9.25
C VAL A 174 -16.27 -31.39 8.68
N THR A 175 -15.49 -30.33 8.44
CA THR A 175 -14.15 -30.46 7.85
C THR A 175 -13.10 -30.98 8.82
N SER A 176 -13.30 -30.85 10.13
CA SER A 176 -12.39 -31.43 11.13
C SER A 176 -12.54 -32.95 11.29
N HIS A 177 -13.66 -33.55 10.86
CA HIS A 177 -13.90 -34.99 10.97
C HIS A 177 -13.35 -35.82 9.79
N HIS A 178 -12.82 -35.20 8.74
CA HIS A 178 -12.31 -35.91 7.56
C HIS A 178 -10.79 -35.93 7.42
N LEU A 179 -10.06 -35.27 8.33
CA LEU A 179 -8.60 -35.37 8.45
C LEU A 179 -8.24 -36.19 9.70
N GLY A 180 -8.86 -37.36 9.83
CA GLY A 180 -8.46 -38.41 10.75
C GLY A 180 -7.40 -39.28 10.08
N PHE A 181 -6.21 -39.30 10.67
CA PHE A 181 -5.10 -40.21 10.42
C PHE A 181 -5.56 -41.65 10.10
N GLN A 182 -5.10 -42.18 8.97
CA GLN A 182 -4.81 -43.61 8.80
C GLN A 182 -3.31 -43.82 8.93
#